data_AF-A0A830GSX2-F1
#
_entry.id   AF-A0A830GSX2-F1
#
_cell.length_a   1.000
_cell.length_b   1.000
_cell.length_c   1.000
_cell.angle_alpha   90.00
_cell.angle_beta   90.00
_cell.angle_gamma   90.00
#
_symmetry.space_group_name_H-M   'P 1'
#
loop_
_entity.id
_entity.type
_entity.pdbx_description
1 polymer ?
#
loop_
_entity_poly.entity_id
_entity_poly.type
_entity_poly.pdbx_seq_one_letter_code
_entity_poly.pdbx_strand_id
1 'polypeptide(L)'
;MSEAEQTTDPREWVLEEIGDRTEANPDSSQGVEADLWTSKGRLVKHANKFSTSVQQEPVAAALADLIDEREVLYWHGHLTLATIPYLNAVVQSEQRSDVTRQILIEKCRSWLESKAGGDDGGN
;
A
#
# COMPACT_ATOMS: atom_id res chain seq x y z
N MET A 1 -4.29 -13.33 35.85
CA MET A 1 -5.30 -13.48 34.77
C MET A 1 -4.57 -13.14 33.50
N SER A 2 -4.49 -14.09 32.59
CA SER A 2 -3.71 -13.98 31.35
C SER A 2 -4.37 -12.96 30.43
N GLU A 3 -3.70 -11.84 30.17
CA GLU A 3 -3.98 -11.04 28.98
C GLU A 3 -3.68 -11.94 27.79
N ALA A 4 -4.71 -12.36 27.06
CA ALA A 4 -4.50 -13.01 25.79
C ALA A 4 -3.75 -12.02 24.90
N GLU A 5 -2.47 -12.29 24.64
CA GLU A 5 -1.71 -11.61 23.59
C GLU A 5 -2.51 -11.75 22.30
N GLN A 6 -3.22 -10.69 21.93
CA GLN A 6 -3.85 -10.62 20.62
C GLN A 6 -2.71 -10.53 19.61
N THR A 7 -2.34 -11.67 19.05
CA THR A 7 -1.39 -11.73 17.95
C THR A 7 -2.05 -11.01 16.77
N THR A 8 -1.64 -9.78 16.50
CA THR A 8 -2.13 -9.00 15.37
C THR A 8 -1.82 -9.76 14.07
N ASP A 9 -2.82 -9.93 13.21
CA ASP A 9 -2.62 -10.54 11.91
C ASP A 9 -1.61 -9.72 11.09
N PRO A 10 -0.57 -10.34 10.51
CA PRO A 10 0.44 -9.61 9.76
C PRO A 10 -0.09 -8.84 8.54
N ARG A 11 -1.18 -9.31 7.90
CA ARG A 11 -1.77 -8.64 6.74
C ARG A 11 -2.56 -7.42 7.16
N GLU A 12 -3.40 -7.55 8.20
CA GLU A 12 -4.13 -6.42 8.79
C GLU A 12 -3.13 -5.34 9.24
N TRP A 13 -2.09 -5.75 9.96
CA TRP A 13 -1.03 -4.83 10.40
C TRP A 13 -0.33 -4.12 9.23
N VAL A 14 -0.04 -4.82 8.12
CA VAL A 14 0.59 -4.18 6.93
C VAL A 14 -0.32 -3.11 6.33
N LEU A 15 -1.62 -3.41 6.18
CA LEU A 15 -2.57 -2.48 5.58
C LEU A 15 -2.79 -1.24 6.47
N GLU A 16 -2.98 -1.45 7.77
CA GLU A 16 -3.08 -0.37 8.76
C GLU A 16 -1.82 0.50 8.74
N GLU A 17 -0.65 -0.12 8.77
CA GLU A 17 0.60 0.61 8.91
C GLU A 17 1.02 1.35 7.61
N ILE A 18 0.54 0.90 6.44
CA ILE A 18 0.63 1.70 5.21
C ILE A 18 -0.37 2.86 5.30
N GLY A 19 -1.63 2.58 5.64
CA GLY A 19 -2.70 3.58 5.75
C GLY A 19 -2.40 4.72 6.74
N ASP A 20 -1.79 4.42 7.89
CA ASP A 20 -1.40 5.42 8.90
C ASP A 20 -0.26 6.34 8.45
N ARG A 21 0.48 5.93 7.42
CA ARG A 21 1.65 6.65 6.91
C ARG A 21 1.42 7.27 5.55
N THR A 22 0.30 6.95 4.92
CA THR A 22 -0.02 7.44 3.59
C THR A 22 -1.38 8.10 3.55
N GLU A 23 -1.56 9.01 2.61
CA GLU A 23 -2.82 9.67 2.31
C GLU A 23 -3.05 9.62 0.79
N ALA A 24 -4.31 9.50 0.38
CA ALA A 24 -4.69 9.54 -1.03
C ALA A 24 -4.63 10.98 -1.60
N ASN A 25 -3.47 11.63 -1.49
CA ASN A 25 -3.25 13.01 -1.89
C ASN A 25 -2.72 13.08 -3.35
N PRO A 26 -3.49 13.64 -4.30
CA PRO A 26 -3.05 13.78 -5.68
C PRO A 26 -1.97 14.86 -5.88
N ASP A 27 -1.78 15.76 -4.90
CA ASP A 27 -0.74 16.80 -4.89
C ASP A 27 0.57 16.32 -4.27
N SER A 28 0.61 15.07 -3.83
CA SER A 28 1.80 14.44 -3.29
C SER A 28 2.93 14.39 -4.31
N SER A 29 4.15 14.69 -3.87
CA SER A 29 5.34 14.60 -4.71
C SER A 29 5.72 13.15 -5.03
N GLN A 30 6.52 12.95 -6.08
CA GLN A 30 7.06 11.63 -6.41
C GLN A 30 8.20 11.24 -5.44
N GLY A 31 7.91 10.54 -4.34
CA GLY A 31 8.94 9.97 -3.48
C GLY A 31 8.49 9.60 -2.06
N VAL A 32 9.42 9.08 -1.25
CA VAL A 32 9.18 8.65 0.16
C VAL A 32 8.94 9.79 1.15
N GLU A 33 9.27 11.03 0.78
CA GLU A 33 8.98 12.22 1.60
C GLU A 33 7.57 12.76 1.36
N ALA A 34 6.84 12.13 0.45
CA ALA A 34 5.48 12.48 0.11
C ALA A 34 4.50 11.64 0.94
N ASP A 35 3.35 12.22 1.25
CA ASP A 35 2.26 11.56 1.96
C ASP A 35 1.59 10.45 1.15
N LEU A 36 1.77 10.34 -0.17
CA LEU A 36 1.15 9.26 -0.96
C LEU A 36 1.90 7.94 -0.87
N TRP A 37 3.17 7.95 -0.44
CA TRP A 37 4.05 6.78 -0.47
C TRP A 37 4.75 6.57 0.86
N THR A 38 4.81 5.32 1.31
CA THR A 38 5.77 4.88 2.32
C THR A 38 6.83 3.99 1.68
N SER A 39 7.87 3.62 2.43
CA SER A 39 8.90 2.71 1.92
C SER A 39 8.76 1.30 2.49
N LYS A 40 8.97 0.28 1.64
CA LYS A 40 9.05 -1.12 2.05
C LYS A 40 10.07 -1.32 3.18
N GLY A 41 11.22 -0.67 3.07
CA GLY A 41 12.26 -0.74 4.09
C GLY A 41 11.81 -0.20 5.45
N ARG A 42 11.04 0.90 5.48
CA ARG A 42 10.50 1.47 6.73
C ARG A 42 9.44 0.56 7.36
N LEU A 43 8.56 -0.02 6.54
CA LEU A 43 7.55 -0.97 7.00
C LEU A 43 8.17 -2.20 7.66
N VAL A 44 9.08 -2.88 6.95
CA VAL A 44 9.75 -4.09 7.43
C VAL A 44 10.61 -3.81 8.66
N LYS A 45 11.32 -2.67 8.71
CA LYS A 45 12.07 -2.26 9.91
C LYS A 45 11.17 -1.99 11.11
N HIS A 46 9.93 -1.52 10.89
CA HIS A 46 9.01 -1.30 11.99
C HIS A 46 8.56 -2.61 12.64
N ALA A 47 8.26 -3.62 11.82
CA ALA A 47 7.91 -4.97 12.29
C ALA A 47 9.04 -5.69 13.06
N ASN A 48 10.27 -5.19 12.99
CA ASN A 48 11.41 -5.72 13.74
C ASN A 48 11.61 -5.03 15.10
N LYS A 49 10.72 -4.10 15.50
CA LYS A 49 10.83 -3.44 16.80
C LYS A 49 10.15 -4.28 17.88
N PHE A 50 10.73 -4.28 19.08
CA PHE A 50 10.11 -4.91 20.27
C PHE A 50 8.76 -4.28 20.68
N SER A 51 8.42 -3.12 20.12
CA SER A 51 7.16 -2.41 20.39
C SER A 51 5.99 -2.86 19.50
N THR A 52 6.22 -3.76 18.54
CA THR A 52 5.17 -4.30 17.68
C THR A 52 4.83 -5.73 18.06
N SER A 53 3.56 -6.11 17.93
CA SER A 53 3.05 -7.47 18.16
C SER A 53 3.36 -8.44 17.01
N VAL A 54 3.85 -7.94 15.88
CA VAL A 54 4.16 -8.73 14.68
C VAL A 54 5.67 -8.96 14.53
N GLN A 55 6.03 -9.97 13.74
CA GLN A 55 7.42 -10.30 13.40
C GLN A 55 7.74 -9.98 11.94
N GLN A 56 9.02 -9.70 11.67
CA GLN A 56 9.50 -9.26 10.35
C GLN A 56 9.21 -10.25 9.21
N GLU A 57 9.44 -11.54 9.42
CA GLU A 57 9.28 -12.56 8.36
C GLU A 57 7.81 -12.77 7.96
N PRO A 58 6.85 -12.95 8.89
CA PRO A 58 5.42 -12.96 8.56
C PRO A 58 4.94 -11.69 7.86
N VAL A 59 5.43 -10.51 8.28
CA VAL A 59 5.09 -9.23 7.63
C VAL A 59 5.64 -9.16 6.20
N ALA A 60 6.86 -9.66 5.97
CA ALA A 60 7.45 -9.68 4.63
C ALA A 60 6.70 -10.62 3.67
N ALA A 61 6.23 -11.78 4.18
CA ALA A 61 5.38 -12.70 3.43
C ALA A 61 4.01 -12.07 3.14
N ALA A 62 3.32 -11.57 4.16
CA ALA A 62 2.03 -10.89 4.03
C ALA A 62 2.07 -9.72 3.03
N LEU A 63 3.15 -8.92 3.06
CA LEU A 63 3.33 -7.84 2.10
C LEU A 63 3.45 -8.35 0.65
N ALA A 64 4.14 -9.48 0.43
CA ALA A 64 4.26 -10.06 -0.90
C ALA A 64 2.89 -10.52 -1.42
N ASP A 65 2.13 -11.24 -0.57
CA ASP A 65 0.78 -11.70 -0.90
C ASP A 65 -0.15 -10.52 -1.23
N LEU A 66 -0.13 -9.45 -0.41
CA LEU A 66 -0.95 -8.24 -0.64
C LEU A 66 -0.58 -7.49 -1.94
N ILE A 67 0.69 -7.57 -2.38
CA ILE A 67 1.12 -7.00 -3.66
C ILE A 67 0.57 -7.85 -4.82
N ASP A 68 0.66 -9.18 -4.70
CA ASP A 68 0.19 -10.11 -5.73
C ASP A 68 -1.34 -10.08 -5.87
N GLU A 69 -2.05 -9.92 -4.76
CA GLU A 69 -3.51 -9.75 -4.69
C GLU A 69 -3.99 -8.35 -5.12
N ARG A 70 -3.07 -7.42 -5.39
CA ARG A 70 -3.36 -6.02 -5.77
C ARG A 70 -4.13 -5.23 -4.69
N GLU A 71 -3.83 -5.51 -3.43
CA GLU A 71 -4.29 -4.74 -2.28
C GLU A 71 -3.26 -3.66 -1.87
N VAL A 72 -1.99 -3.88 -2.21
CA VAL A 72 -0.89 -2.91 -2.05
C VAL A 72 -0.21 -2.64 -3.38
N LEU A 73 -0.05 -1.38 -3.72
CA LEU A 73 0.72 -0.95 -4.89
C LEU A 73 2.19 -0.81 -4.51
N TYR A 74 3.04 -1.65 -5.09
CA TYR A 74 4.50 -1.53 -5.01
C TYR A 74 5.10 -0.92 -6.27
N TRP A 75 6.00 0.05 -6.08
CA TRP A 75 6.77 0.70 -7.14
C TRP A 75 8.18 1.10 -6.67
N HIS A 76 9.22 0.42 -7.16
CA HIS A 76 10.64 0.73 -6.88
C HIS A 76 10.97 0.98 -5.39
N GLY A 77 10.47 0.15 -4.48
CA GLY A 77 10.72 0.31 -3.04
C GLY A 77 9.65 1.10 -2.28
N HIS A 78 8.74 1.76 -3.00
CA HIS A 78 7.62 2.52 -2.45
C HIS A 78 6.37 1.64 -2.37
N LEU A 79 5.55 1.91 -1.36
CA LEU A 79 4.30 1.23 -1.06
C LEU A 79 3.20 2.26 -0.86
N THR A 80 2.03 1.96 -1.37
CA THR A 80 0.78 2.66 -1.05
C THR A 80 -0.38 1.69 -1.15
N LEU A 81 -1.55 2.04 -0.59
CA LEU A 81 -2.73 1.20 -0.70
C LEU A 81 -3.22 1.16 -2.16
N ALA A 82 -3.78 0.03 -2.58
CA ALA A 82 -4.32 -0.14 -3.93
C ALA A 82 -5.84 0.06 -3.99
N THR A 83 -6.39 0.92 -3.13
CA THR A 83 -7.81 1.29 -3.18
C THR A 83 -8.07 2.32 -4.28
N ILE A 84 -9.33 2.46 -4.72
CA ILE A 84 -9.70 3.41 -5.79
C ILE A 84 -9.20 4.84 -5.52
N PRO A 85 -9.37 5.43 -4.31
CA PRO A 85 -8.85 6.77 -4.01
C PRO A 85 -7.33 6.89 -4.20
N TYR A 86 -6.57 5.91 -3.71
CA TYR A 86 -5.12 5.90 -3.79
C TYR A 86 -4.61 5.72 -5.22
N LEU A 87 -5.19 4.80 -5.99
CA LEU A 87 -4.82 4.59 -7.40
C LEU A 87 -5.10 5.85 -8.24
N ASN A 88 -6.23 6.53 -8.01
CA ASN A 88 -6.53 7.80 -8.64
C ASN A 88 -5.55 8.90 -8.24
N ALA A 89 -5.18 8.99 -6.96
CA ALA A 89 -4.19 9.94 -6.47
C ALA A 89 -2.82 9.73 -7.13
N VAL A 90 -2.38 8.48 -7.29
CA VAL A 90 -1.14 8.15 -8.01
C VAL A 90 -1.19 8.60 -9.46
N VAL A 91 -2.29 8.31 -10.17
CA VAL A 91 -2.44 8.74 -11.58
C VAL A 91 -2.37 10.26 -11.71
N GLN A 92 -3.07 10.99 -10.83
CA GLN A 92 -3.09 12.45 -10.85
C GLN A 92 -1.73 13.06 -10.49
N SER A 93 -1.07 12.56 -9.45
CA SER A 93 0.27 12.98 -9.03
C SER A 93 1.27 12.78 -10.18
N GLU A 94 1.26 11.61 -10.83
CA GLU A 94 2.15 11.32 -11.97
C GLU A 94 1.88 12.20 -13.21
N GLN A 95 0.62 12.57 -13.46
CA GLN A 95 0.25 13.48 -14.55
C GLN A 95 0.68 14.93 -14.29
N ARG A 96 0.80 15.34 -13.03
CA ARG A 96 1.24 16.69 -12.62
C ARG A 96 2.76 16.80 -12.47
N SER A 97 3.46 15.66 -12.45
CA SER A 97 4.91 15.61 -12.25
C SER A 97 5.68 16.00 -13.51
N ASP A 98 6.82 16.66 -13.35
CA ASP A 98 7.72 17.03 -14.46
C ASP A 98 8.18 15.82 -15.29
N VAL A 99 8.33 14.66 -14.63
CA VAL A 99 8.68 13.40 -15.27
C VAL A 99 7.57 12.39 -15.05
N THR A 100 6.73 12.22 -16.06
CA THR A 100 5.61 11.27 -16.02
C THR A 100 6.07 9.84 -16.23
N ARG A 101 5.68 8.92 -15.34
CA ARG A 101 5.96 7.49 -15.47
C ARG A 101 4.77 6.75 -16.06
N GLN A 102 4.70 6.68 -17.38
CA GLN A 102 3.57 6.08 -18.10
C GLN A 102 3.24 4.65 -17.66
N ILE A 103 4.26 3.80 -17.44
CA ILE A 103 4.09 2.42 -16.97
C ILE A 103 3.33 2.34 -15.63
N LEU A 104 3.60 3.27 -14.70
CA LEU A 104 2.92 3.32 -13.41
C LEU A 104 1.45 3.75 -13.58
N ILE A 105 1.19 4.75 -14.43
CA ILE A 105 -0.17 5.19 -14.77
C ILE A 105 -0.96 4.05 -15.39
N GLU A 106 -0.40 3.34 -16.37
CA GLU A 106 -1.04 2.21 -17.04
C GLU A 106 -1.35 1.07 -16.06
N LYS A 107 -0.40 0.76 -15.15
CA LYS A 107 -0.62 -0.20 -14.06
C LYS A 107 -1.80 0.20 -13.18
N CYS A 108 -1.86 1.45 -12.72
CA CYS A 108 -2.94 1.94 -11.86
C CYS A 108 -4.30 1.91 -12.59
N ARG A 109 -4.34 2.29 -13.87
CA ARG A 109 -5.57 2.24 -14.68
C ARG A 109 -6.09 0.83 -14.85
N SER A 110 -5.22 -0.13 -15.17
CA SER A 110 -5.60 -1.54 -15.28
C SER A 110 -6.20 -2.08 -13.96
N TRP A 111 -5.65 -1.66 -12.82
CA TRP A 111 -6.18 -2.05 -11.51
C TRP A 111 -7.52 -1.39 -11.20
N LEU A 112 -7.69 -0.11 -11.56
CA LEU A 112 -8.96 0.61 -11.44
C LEU A 112 -10.06 -0.06 -12.27
N GLU A 113 -9.78 -0.43 -13.52
CA GLU A 113 -10.72 -1.15 -14.39
C GLU A 113 -11.13 -2.50 -13.78
N SER A 114 -10.17 -3.24 -13.25
CA SER A 114 -10.44 -4.52 -12.55
C SER A 114 -11.31 -4.35 -11.32
N LYS A 115 -11.17 -3.25 -10.57
CA LYS A 115 -11.99 -2.97 -9.38
C LYS A 115 -13.37 -2.41 -9.73
N ALA A 116 -13.50 -1.67 -10.84
CA ALA A 116 -14.79 -1.20 -11.34
C ALA A 116 -15.62 -2.32 -11.98
N GLY A 117 -14.99 -3.29 -12.64
CA GLY A 117 -15.66 -4.45 -13.24
C GLY A 117 -16.02 -5.56 -12.24
N GLY A 118 -15.56 -5.46 -10.98
CA GLY A 118 -15.88 -6.41 -9.91
C GLY A 118 -17.18 -6.12 -9.15
N ASP A 119 -17.85 -5.00 -9.47
CA ASP A 119 -19.13 -4.58 -8.87
C ASP A 119 -20.36 -5.01 -9.72
N ASP A 120 -20.16 -5.77 -10.80
CA ASP A 120 -21.24 -6.31 -11.66
C ASP A 120 -21.25 -7.84 -11.60
N GLY A 121 -21.62 -8.40 -10.44
CA GLY A 121 -21.60 -9.85 -10.24
C GLY A 121 -22.08 -10.33 -8.88
N GLY A 122 -23.22 -9.83 -8.41
CA GLY A 122 -23.86 -10.25 -7.16
C GLY A 122 -25.34 -10.55 -7.34
N ASN A 123 -25.62 -11.80 -7.72
CA ASN A 123 -26.92 -12.48 -7.83
C ASN A 123 -27.79 -12.41 -6.57
#